data_AF-A0A382Q9P1-F1
#
_entry.id   AF-A0A382Q9P1-F1
#
_cell.length_a   1.000
_cell.length_b   1.000
_cell.length_c   1.000
_cell.angle_alpha   90.00
_cell.angle_beta   90.00
_cell.angle_gamma   90.00
#
_symmetry.space_group_name_H-M   'P 1'
#
loop_
_entity.id
_entity.type
_entity.pdbx_description
1 polymer ?
#
loop_
_entity_poly.entity_id
_entity_poly.type
_entity_poly.pdbx_seq_one_letter_code
_entity_poly.pdbx_strand_id
1 'polypeptide(L)'
;MDKSANKSHPKATSAEEKAKQHLISVGLYGRSVSIISNAFRLTSIIRSYAEKNVFKEFNLSFSGFVVMWVLWVWGDLETAKLAKNAGIAKSTLTGILITLEKHGYCQRLAHPNDARRVVVHINKPGEELMEKV
;
A
#
# COMPACT_ATOMS: atom_id res chain seq x y z
N MET A 1 -45.84 -34.96 9.52
CA MET A 1 -45.66 -34.14 10.74
C MET A 1 -44.25 -34.43 11.24
N ASP A 2 -43.29 -33.57 10.93
CA ASP A 2 -42.03 -33.54 11.69
C ASP A 2 -41.46 -32.13 11.69
N LYS A 3 -41.24 -31.60 12.90
CA LYS A 3 -40.79 -30.23 13.18
C LYS A 3 -39.27 -30.26 13.27
N SER A 4 -38.59 -30.02 12.16
CA SER A 4 -37.17 -29.64 12.19
C SER A 4 -37.06 -28.12 12.28
N ALA A 5 -36.85 -27.64 13.51
CA ALA A 5 -36.47 -26.27 13.78
C ALA A 5 -35.08 -25.99 13.20
N ASN A 6 -35.00 -25.23 12.11
CA ASN A 6 -33.72 -24.77 11.56
C ASN A 6 -33.49 -23.29 11.93
N LYS A 7 -32.41 -23.05 12.68
CA LYS A 7 -32.02 -21.74 13.23
C LYS A 7 -31.78 -20.74 12.10
N SER A 8 -32.59 -19.67 12.06
CA SER A 8 -32.41 -18.54 11.14
C SER A 8 -31.11 -17.78 11.45
N HIS A 9 -30.17 -17.77 10.51
CA HIS A 9 -29.11 -16.76 10.50
C HIS A 9 -29.73 -15.35 10.45
N PRO A 10 -29.16 -14.35 11.13
CA PRO A 10 -29.67 -12.97 11.07
C PRO A 10 -29.59 -12.43 9.62
N LYS A 11 -30.65 -11.72 9.16
CA LYS A 11 -30.67 -11.07 7.84
C LYS A 11 -29.61 -9.97 7.79
N ALA A 12 -28.72 -10.02 6.79
CA ALA A 12 -27.73 -8.99 6.45
C ALA A 12 -28.33 -7.62 6.03
N THR A 13 -29.58 -7.28 6.35
CA THR A 13 -30.37 -6.33 5.53
C THR A 13 -31.14 -5.25 6.30
N SER A 14 -31.19 -5.29 7.63
CA SER A 14 -31.13 -4.08 8.46
C SER A 14 -29.68 -3.63 8.70
N ALA A 15 -28.74 -4.39 8.13
CA ALA A 15 -27.51 -4.71 8.85
C ALA A 15 -26.45 -3.63 8.72
N GLU A 16 -26.51 -2.94 7.62
CA GLU A 16 -25.75 -1.76 7.38
C GLU A 16 -26.68 -0.56 7.48
N GLU A 17 -27.90 -0.67 8.05
CA GLU A 17 -28.98 0.32 7.93
C GLU A 17 -28.80 1.44 8.95
N LYS A 18 -27.68 2.11 8.75
CA LYS A 18 -27.73 3.28 7.89
C LYS A 18 -26.28 3.77 7.67
N ALA A 19 -25.34 2.89 7.29
CA ALA A 19 -23.87 2.93 7.46
C ALA A 19 -23.44 3.77 8.68
N LYS A 20 -24.18 3.49 9.76
CA LYS A 20 -24.61 4.35 10.87
C LYS A 20 -24.76 5.86 10.57
N GLN A 21 -26.02 6.27 10.34
CA GLN A 21 -26.52 7.41 9.51
C GLN A 21 -25.56 8.17 8.60
N HIS A 22 -24.73 7.38 7.95
CA HIS A 22 -23.65 7.70 7.03
C HIS A 22 -22.44 8.34 7.70
N LEU A 23 -21.88 7.61 8.66
CA LEU A 23 -20.83 8.12 9.56
C LEU A 23 -21.37 9.23 10.50
N ILE A 24 -22.70 9.28 10.55
CA ILE A 24 -23.68 10.37 10.75
C ILE A 24 -23.38 11.66 9.99
N SER A 25 -23.40 11.55 8.67
CA SER A 25 -23.24 12.64 7.70
C SER A 25 -21.96 13.45 7.85
N VAL A 26 -20.86 12.74 8.15
CA VAL A 26 -19.44 13.16 7.97
C VAL A 26 -18.73 13.90 9.11
N GLY A 27 -19.23 13.77 10.34
CA GLY A 27 -18.41 13.93 11.56
C GLY A 27 -17.66 12.64 11.99
N LEU A 28 -17.90 11.52 11.29
CA LEU A 28 -17.16 10.23 11.34
C LEU A 28 -17.06 9.52 12.70
N TYR A 29 -18.09 9.74 13.51
CA TYR A 29 -18.58 8.91 14.60
C TYR A 29 -17.55 8.23 15.54
N GLY A 30 -17.01 9.05 16.45
CA GLY A 30 -16.15 8.70 17.59
C GLY A 30 -14.74 9.28 17.41
N ARG A 31 -14.08 9.78 18.49
CA ARG A 31 -12.71 10.38 18.39
C ARG A 31 -11.77 9.52 17.56
N SER A 32 -11.76 8.21 17.78
CA SER A 32 -10.87 7.28 17.09
C SER A 32 -11.26 7.02 15.62
N VAL A 33 -12.56 6.90 15.32
CA VAL A 33 -13.04 6.61 13.95
C VAL A 33 -12.87 7.84 13.05
N SER A 34 -13.13 9.05 13.58
CA SER A 34 -12.89 10.31 12.86
C SER A 34 -11.40 10.49 12.54
N ILE A 35 -10.49 10.13 13.45
CA ILE A 35 -9.04 10.18 13.18
C ILE A 35 -8.67 9.22 12.06
N ILE A 36 -9.10 7.95 12.13
CA ILE A 36 -8.75 6.93 11.12
C ILE A 36 -9.29 7.33 9.74
N SER A 37 -10.54 7.77 9.68
CA SER A 37 -11.18 8.14 8.42
C SER A 37 -10.64 9.44 7.83
N ASN A 38 -10.33 10.45 8.66
CA ASN A 38 -9.66 11.66 8.21
C ASN A 38 -8.25 11.36 7.72
N ALA A 39 -7.50 10.50 8.41
CA ALA A 39 -6.20 10.03 7.95
C ALA A 39 -6.33 9.31 6.60
N PHE A 40 -7.28 8.38 6.46
CA PHE A 40 -7.52 7.68 5.20
C PHE A 40 -7.85 8.64 4.05
N ARG A 41 -8.76 9.59 4.27
CA ARG A 41 -9.14 10.59 3.25
C ARG A 41 -7.97 11.49 2.90
N LEU A 42 -7.22 11.97 3.89
CA LEU A 42 -6.05 12.80 3.69
C LEU A 42 -4.99 12.04 2.90
N THR A 43 -4.68 10.79 3.27
CA THR A 43 -3.77 9.93 2.51
C THR A 43 -4.26 9.72 1.09
N SER A 44 -5.56 9.52 0.87
CA SER A 44 -6.10 9.34 -0.48
C SER A 44 -6.00 10.61 -1.33
N ILE A 45 -6.24 11.78 -0.74
CA ILE A 45 -6.09 13.08 -1.43
C ILE A 45 -4.63 13.32 -1.76
N ILE A 46 -3.73 13.15 -0.79
CA ILE A 46 -2.28 13.30 -0.97
C ILE A 46 -1.80 12.34 -2.06
N ARG A 47 -2.20 11.06 -2.02
CA ARG A 47 -1.85 10.07 -3.05
C ARG A 47 -2.28 10.54 -4.43
N SER A 48 -3.55 10.90 -4.59
CA SER A 48 -4.07 11.30 -5.91
C SER A 48 -3.41 12.57 -6.42
N TYR A 49 -3.16 13.54 -5.55
CA TYR A 49 -2.46 14.77 -5.91
C TYR A 49 -1.02 14.48 -6.32
N ALA A 50 -0.28 13.70 -5.51
CA ALA A 50 1.10 13.35 -5.76
C ALA A 50 1.26 12.54 -7.06
N GLU A 51 0.39 11.56 -7.33
CA GLU A 51 0.41 10.80 -8.59
C GLU A 51 0.19 11.69 -9.81
N LYS A 52 -0.68 12.68 -9.71
CA LYS A 52 -1.03 13.54 -10.85
C LYS A 52 -0.02 14.65 -11.10
N ASN A 53 0.53 15.22 -10.03
CA ASN A 53 1.26 16.49 -10.10
C ASN A 53 2.74 16.39 -9.72
N VAL A 54 3.14 15.38 -8.94
CA VAL A 54 4.53 15.24 -8.46
C VAL A 54 5.20 14.09 -9.19
N PHE A 55 4.68 12.87 -9.06
CA PHE A 55 5.40 11.67 -9.54
C PHE A 55 5.27 11.43 -11.04
N LYS A 56 4.34 12.10 -11.72
CA LYS A 56 4.12 11.94 -13.16
C LYS A 56 5.34 12.36 -13.98
N GLU A 57 6.04 13.43 -13.59
CA GLU A 57 7.26 13.87 -14.30
C GLU A 57 8.43 12.90 -14.14
N PHE A 58 8.39 12.09 -13.08
CA PHE A 58 9.41 11.10 -12.73
C PHE A 58 9.07 9.68 -13.17
N ASN A 59 7.96 9.48 -13.90
CA ASN A 59 7.43 8.15 -14.25
C ASN A 59 7.22 7.23 -13.04
N LEU A 60 6.94 7.79 -11.86
CA LEU A 60 6.66 7.05 -10.65
C LEU A 60 5.16 7.01 -10.35
N SER A 61 4.69 5.87 -9.86
CA SER A 61 3.41 5.80 -9.12
C SER A 61 3.67 6.11 -7.65
N PHE A 62 2.63 6.44 -6.88
CA PHE A 62 2.79 6.64 -5.43
C PHE A 62 3.35 5.39 -4.75
N SER A 63 2.87 4.21 -5.12
CA SER A 63 3.37 2.94 -4.57
C SER A 63 4.82 2.67 -4.99
N GLY A 64 5.19 3.03 -6.22
CA GLY A 64 6.59 2.98 -6.68
C GLY A 64 7.49 3.90 -5.85
N PHE A 65 7.05 5.14 -5.62
CA PHE A 65 7.73 6.08 -4.74
C PHE A 65 7.90 5.52 -3.32
N VAL A 66 6.85 4.98 -2.70
CA VAL A 66 6.95 4.43 -1.33
C VAL A 66 7.97 3.28 -1.26
N VAL A 67 7.99 2.39 -2.26
CA VAL A 67 8.98 1.30 -2.33
C VAL A 67 10.41 1.86 -2.47
N MET A 68 10.61 2.84 -3.35
CA MET A 68 11.90 3.49 -3.55
C MET A 68 12.35 4.27 -2.31
N TRP A 69 11.45 4.98 -1.64
CA TRP A 69 11.70 5.69 -0.39
C TRP A 69 12.18 4.73 0.70
N VAL A 70 11.51 3.58 0.88
CA VAL A 70 11.93 2.59 1.87
C VAL A 70 13.35 2.06 1.56
N LEU A 71 13.65 1.77 0.30
CA LEU A 71 14.99 1.33 -0.11
C LEU A 71 16.04 2.43 0.09
N TRP A 72 15.71 3.68 -0.23
CA TRP A 72 16.64 4.80 -0.11
C TRP A 72 16.98 5.10 1.35
N VAL A 73 16.00 5.03 2.26
CA VAL A 73 16.24 5.29 3.69
C VAL A 73 16.93 4.11 4.38
N TRP A 74 16.59 2.87 4.04
CA TRP A 74 17.05 1.67 4.79
C TRP A 74 18.14 0.88 4.07
N GLY A 75 18.47 1.25 2.84
CA GLY A 75 19.36 0.50 1.96
C GLY A 75 18.74 -0.81 1.50
N ASP A 76 19.61 -1.76 1.16
CA ASP A 76 19.24 -3.04 0.59
C ASP A 76 18.35 -3.87 1.52
N LEU A 77 17.24 -4.37 0.98
CA LEU A 77 16.27 -5.13 1.75
C LEU A 77 15.85 -6.41 1.03
N GLU A 78 15.74 -7.49 1.80
CA GLU A 78 15.00 -8.67 1.35
C GLU A 78 13.56 -8.28 0.96
N THR A 79 13.07 -8.83 -0.15
CA THR A 79 11.71 -8.55 -0.67
C THR A 79 10.60 -8.69 0.38
N ALA A 80 10.73 -9.65 1.31
CA ALA A 80 9.77 -9.83 2.39
C ALA A 80 9.76 -8.66 3.40
N LYS A 81 10.94 -8.14 3.74
CA LYS A 81 11.07 -6.96 4.61
C LYS A 81 10.61 -5.72 3.87
N LEU A 82 11.02 -5.55 2.61
CA LEU A 82 10.60 -4.43 1.78
C LEU A 82 9.07 -4.33 1.68
N ALA A 83 8.37 -5.44 1.40
CA ALA A 83 6.91 -5.46 1.34
C ALA A 83 6.26 -5.05 2.67
N LYS A 84 6.78 -5.57 3.79
CA LYS A 84 6.31 -5.23 5.14
C LYS A 84 6.48 -3.75 5.44
N ASN A 85 7.65 -3.19 5.13
CA ASN A 85 8.00 -1.80 5.43
C ASN A 85 7.25 -0.81 4.54
N ALA A 86 7.03 -1.18 3.27
CA ALA A 86 6.20 -0.41 2.35
C ALA A 86 4.69 -0.57 2.60
N GLY A 87 4.27 -1.46 3.51
CA GLY A 87 2.87 -1.68 3.85
C GLY A 87 2.04 -2.30 2.73
N ILE A 88 2.66 -3.13 1.87
CA ILE A 88 2.02 -3.74 0.70
C ILE A 88 2.16 -5.27 0.70
N ALA A 89 1.26 -5.94 -0.02
CA ALA A 89 1.36 -7.37 -0.24
C ALA A 89 2.57 -7.71 -1.13
N LYS A 90 3.17 -8.90 -0.94
CA LYS A 90 4.30 -9.37 -1.77
C LYS A 90 3.95 -9.45 -3.25
N SER A 91 2.73 -9.86 -3.59
CA SER A 91 2.24 -9.92 -4.97
C SER A 91 2.23 -8.53 -5.62
N THR A 92 1.80 -7.51 -4.89
CA THR A 92 1.83 -6.11 -5.34
C THR A 92 3.26 -5.60 -5.49
N LEU A 93 4.14 -5.92 -4.52
CA LEU A 93 5.55 -5.54 -4.60
C LEU A 93 6.22 -6.10 -5.87
N THR A 94 5.95 -7.35 -6.24
CA THR A 94 6.50 -7.96 -7.45
C THR A 94 6.19 -7.14 -8.70
N GLY A 95 4.93 -6.69 -8.86
CA GLY A 95 4.54 -5.86 -10.00
C GLY A 95 5.24 -4.51 -10.01
N ILE A 96 5.36 -3.87 -8.84
CA ILE A 96 6.07 -2.59 -8.70
C ILE A 96 7.55 -2.74 -9.04
N LEU A 97 8.22 -3.77 -8.51
CA LEU A 97 9.65 -4.00 -8.77
C LEU A 97 9.93 -4.26 -10.25
N ILE A 98 9.06 -4.98 -10.96
CA ILE A 98 9.20 -5.16 -12.42
C ILE A 98 9.23 -3.80 -13.14
N THR A 99 8.33 -2.89 -12.76
CA THR A 99 8.32 -1.53 -13.35
C THR A 99 9.57 -0.74 -12.98
N LEU A 100 9.95 -0.72 -11.70
CA LEU A 100 11.13 0.04 -11.23
C LEU A 100 12.44 -0.48 -11.85
N GLU A 101 12.60 -1.80 -11.98
CA GLU A 101 13.73 -2.43 -12.66
C GLU A 101 13.78 -2.09 -14.15
N LYS A 102 12.61 -2.05 -14.82
CA LYS A 102 12.54 -1.63 -16.23
C LYS A 102 13.02 -0.19 -16.43
N HIS A 103 12.82 0.68 -15.45
CA HIS A 103 13.34 2.05 -15.44
C HIS A 103 14.79 2.16 -14.94
N GLY A 104 15.40 1.06 -14.51
CA GLY A 104 16.79 1.01 -14.01
C GLY A 104 16.96 1.54 -12.60
N TYR A 105 15.88 1.82 -11.87
CA TYR A 105 15.94 2.45 -10.54
C TYR A 105 16.35 1.49 -9.41
N CYS A 106 16.09 0.21 -9.58
CA CYS A 106 16.50 -0.82 -8.63
C CYS A 106 16.85 -2.12 -9.36
N GLN A 107 17.38 -3.09 -8.62
CA GLN A 107 17.61 -4.45 -9.09
C GLN A 107 17.37 -5.49 -7.99
N ARG A 108 16.87 -6.65 -8.38
CA ARG A 108 16.80 -7.85 -7.52
C ARG A 108 18.04 -8.71 -7.69
N LEU A 109 18.68 -9.04 -6.57
CA LEU A 109 19.84 -9.91 -6.48
C LEU A 109 19.52 -11.13 -5.61
N ALA A 110 20.09 -12.28 -5.95
CA ALA A 110 20.05 -13.44 -5.07
C ALA A 110 20.76 -13.10 -3.76
N HIS A 111 20.19 -13.50 -2.62
CA HIS A 111 20.85 -13.28 -1.34
C HIS A 111 22.16 -14.08 -1.29
N PRO A 112 23.27 -13.47 -0.84
CA PRO A 112 24.62 -14.06 -0.97
C PRO A 112 24.75 -15.42 -0.28
N ASN A 113 23.99 -15.66 0.79
CA ASN A 113 24.06 -16.88 1.60
C ASN A 113 22.83 -17.80 1.47
N ASP A 114 21.79 -17.40 0.72
CA ASP A 114 20.57 -18.21 0.54
C ASP A 114 19.89 -17.86 -0.78
N ALA A 115 20.18 -18.62 -1.84
CA ALA A 115 19.64 -18.36 -3.19
C ALA A 115 18.10 -18.37 -3.27
N ARG A 116 17.40 -18.87 -2.24
CA ARG A 116 15.93 -18.83 -2.18
C ARG A 116 15.40 -17.45 -1.78
N ARG A 117 16.28 -16.56 -1.31
CA ARG A 117 15.93 -15.19 -0.91
C ARG A 117 16.42 -14.21 -1.96
N VAL A 118 15.66 -13.13 -2.09
CA VAL A 118 15.94 -12.06 -3.03
C VAL A 118 16.05 -10.76 -2.25
N VAL A 119 17.16 -10.07 -2.46
CA VAL A 119 17.46 -8.74 -1.95
C VAL A 119 17.22 -7.73 -3.06
N VAL A 120 16.62 -6.60 -2.74
CA VAL A 120 16.43 -5.49 -3.66
C VAL A 120 17.43 -4.41 -3.30
N HIS A 121 18.18 -3.97 -4.31
CA HIS A 121 19.16 -2.90 -4.24
C HIS A 121 18.64 -1.69 -5.02
N ILE A 122 18.77 -0.49 -4.45
CA ILE A 122 18.52 0.76 -5.18
C ILE A 122 19.75 1.08 -6.04
N ASN A 123 19.56 1.35 -7.32
CA ASN A 123 20.67 1.67 -8.21
C ASN A 123 20.96 3.17 -8.19
N LYS A 124 22.11 3.58 -8.74
CA LYS A 124 22.49 4.99 -8.82
C LYS A 124 21.42 5.90 -9.47
N PRO A 125 20.78 5.54 -10.59
CA PRO A 125 19.69 6.35 -11.15
C PRO A 125 18.48 6.45 -10.21
N GLY A 126 18.24 5.42 -9.39
CA GLY A 126 17.20 5.43 -8.38
C GLY A 126 17.51 6.36 -7.21
N GLU A 127 18.76 6.38 -6.74
CA GLU A 127 19.21 7.33 -5.71
C GLU A 127 19.09 8.78 -6.20
N GLU A 128 19.61 9.07 -7.40
CA GLU A 128 19.55 10.41 -8.02
C GLU A 128 18.12 10.86 -8.27
N LEU A 129 17.21 9.92 -8.52
CA LEU A 129 15.79 10.21 -8.63
C LEU A 129 15.24 10.62 -7.25
N MET A 130 15.53 9.86 -6.20
CA MET A 130 15.04 10.14 -4.85
C MET A 130 15.59 11.43 -4.24
N GLU A 131 16.75 11.91 -4.70
CA GLU A 131 17.28 13.22 -4.32
C GLU A 131 16.52 14.39 -4.97
N LYS A 132 15.84 14.17 -6.10
CA LYS A 132 15.11 15.19 -6.86
C LYS A 132 13.62 15.27 -6.52
N VAL A 133 13.06 14.16 -6.04
CA VAL A 133 11.64 14.02 -5.65
C VAL A 133 11.43 14.56 -4.24
#